data_AF-A0A5A7VVR9-F1
#
_entry.id   AF-A0A5A7VVR9-F1
#
_cell.length_a   1.000
_cell.length_b   1.000
_cell.length_c   1.000
_cell.angle_alpha   90.00
_cell.angle_beta   90.00
_cell.angle_gamma   90.00
#
_symmetry.space_group_name_H-M   'P 1'
#
loop_
_entity.id
_entity.type
_entity.pdbx_description
1 polymer ?
#
loop_
_entity_poly.entity_id
_entity_poly.type
_entity_poly.pdbx_seq_one_letter_code
_entity_poly.pdbx_strand_id
1 'polypeptide(L)' 'MGFDFERVYPHHDLLIEVGQVEMAIEGLNTREDSERGMLQPGLESRLQSLLEALDHLAV' A
#
# COMPACT_ATOMS: atom_id res chain seq x y z
N MET A 1 -24.24 19.58 11.70
CA MET A 1 -23.23 19.68 10.63
C MET A 1 -22.72 18.27 10.39
N GLY A 2 -23.20 17.58 9.35
CA GLY A 2 -22.67 16.27 9.00
C GLY A 2 -21.38 16.48 8.21
N PHE A 3 -20.27 15.95 8.70
CA PHE A 3 -19.05 15.87 7.90
C PHE A 3 -19.25 14.76 6.88
N ASP A 4 -19.23 15.09 5.59
CA ASP A 4 -19.28 14.12 4.49
C ASP A 4 -17.93 13.38 4.40
N PHE A 5 -17.75 12.39 5.28
CA PHE A 5 -16.55 11.53 5.29
C PHE A 5 -16.50 10.58 4.07
N GLU A 6 -17.64 10.33 3.41
CA GLU A 6 -17.73 9.41 2.26
C GLU A 6 -16.77 9.74 1.11
N ARG A 7 -16.44 11.02 0.90
CA ARG A 7 -15.53 11.45 -0.17
C ARG A 7 -14.05 11.30 0.20
N VAL A 8 -13.72 11.12 1.48
CA VAL A 8 -12.34 11.13 1.99
C VAL A 8 -11.81 9.72 2.31
N TYR A 9 -12.71 8.73 2.45
CA TYR A 9 -12.32 7.33 2.69
C TYR A 9 -11.43 6.73 1.60
N PRO A 10 -11.61 6.97 0.28
CA PRO A 10 -10.79 6.32 -0.73
C PRO A 10 -9.29 6.64 -0.59
N HIS A 11 -8.96 7.89 -0.28
CA HIS A 11 -7.58 8.30 -0.06
C HIS A 11 -7.02 7.73 1.25
N HIS A 12 -7.81 7.73 2.33
CA HIS A 12 -7.40 7.18 3.62
C HIS A 12 -7.17 5.67 3.57
N ASP A 13 -8.06 4.93 2.90
CA ASP A 13 -7.96 3.47 2.78
C ASP A 13 -6.74 3.06 1.96
N LEU A 14 -6.43 3.81 0.89
CA LEU A 14 -5.20 3.61 0.13
C LEU A 14 -3.94 3.89 0.95
N LEU A 15 -3.93 4.94 1.78
CA LEU A 15 -2.81 5.20 2.69
C LEU A 15 -2.61 4.05 3.70
N ILE A 16 -3.70 3.45 4.19
CA ILE A 16 -3.64 2.26 5.05
C ILE A 16 -3.06 1.07 4.29
N GLU A 17 -3.54 0.78 3.08
CA GLU A 17 -3.01 -0.33 2.28
C GLU A 17 -1.52 -0.15 1.96
N VAL A 18 -1.08 1.09 1.64
CA VAL A 18 0.34 1.40 1.43
C VAL A 18 1.16 1.04 2.67
N GLY A 19 0.77 1.51 3.85
CA GLY A 19 1.49 1.20 5.09
C GLY A 19 1.51 -0.30 5.43
N GLN A 20 0.45 -1.04 5.11
CA GLN A 20 0.42 -2.50 5.28
C GLN A 20 1.41 -3.22 4.34
N VAL A 21 1.50 -2.77 3.09
CA VAL A 21 2.45 -3.33 2.12
C VAL A 21 3.88 -3.00 2.52
N GLU A 22 4.16 -1.80 2.98
CA GLU A 22 5.48 -1.41 3.50
C GLU A 22 5.91 -2.27 4.70
N MET A 23 5.03 -2.48 5.69
CA MET A 23 5.31 -3.37 6.82
C MET A 23 5.52 -4.83 6.37
N ALA A 24 4.81 -5.29 5.33
CA ALA A 24 5.00 -6.62 4.78
C ALA A 24 6.37 -6.78 4.10
N ILE A 25 6.82 -5.77 3.35
CA ILE A 25 8.14 -5.72 2.72
C ILE A 25 9.24 -5.67 3.80
N GLU A 26 9.08 -4.84 4.83
CA GLU A 26 10.00 -4.77 5.97
C GLU A 26 10.10 -6.12 6.69
N GLY A 27 8.95 -6.78 6.91
CA GLY A 27 8.90 -8.12 7.51
C GLY A 27 9.59 -9.18 6.66
N LEU A 28 9.54 -9.10 5.33
CA LEU A 28 10.23 -10.04 4.43
C LEU A 28 11.76 -9.95 4.52
N ASN A 29 12.32 -8.80 4.89
CA ASN A 29 13.77 -8.68 5.11
C ASN A 29 14.28 -9.55 6.26
N THR A 30 13.40 -9.99 7.17
CA THR A 30 13.73 -10.90 8.26
C THR A 30 13.58 -12.39 7.91
N ARG A 31 13.06 -12.71 6.71
CA ARG A 31 12.82 -14.08 6.24
C ARG A 31 13.95 -14.57 5.32
N GLU A 32 13.94 -15.87 5.02
CA GLU A 32 14.94 -16.49 4.14
C GLU A 32 14.96 -15.82 2.75
N ASP A 33 16.16 -15.63 2.19
CA ASP A 33 16.40 -14.93 0.92
C ASP A 33 15.57 -15.51 -0.25
N SER A 34 15.30 -16.82 -0.22
CA SER A 34 14.47 -17.51 -1.22
C SER A 34 13.00 -17.08 -1.18
N GLU A 35 12.42 -16.96 0.03
CA GLU A 35 11.03 -16.48 0.18
C GLU A 35 10.93 -14.99 -0.13
N ARG A 36 11.94 -14.22 0.25
CA ARG A 36 12.03 -12.79 -0.08
C ARG A 36 12.03 -12.58 -1.59
N GLY A 37 12.88 -13.31 -2.33
CA GLY A 37 12.98 -13.19 -3.79
C GLY A 37 11.68 -13.52 -4.54
N MET A 38 10.81 -14.36 -3.97
CA MET A 38 9.51 -14.69 -4.57
C MET A 38 8.41 -13.66 -4.25
N LEU A 39 8.38 -13.14 -3.02
CA LEU A 39 7.27 -12.29 -2.54
C LEU A 39 7.53 -10.80 -2.73
N GLN A 40 8.79 -10.38 -2.68
CA GLN A 40 9.19 -8.98 -2.80
C GLN A 40 8.72 -8.31 -4.11
N PRO A 41 8.87 -8.93 -5.30
CA PRO A 41 8.44 -8.28 -6.55
C PRO A 41 6.93 -8.03 -6.61
N GLY A 42 6.13 -8.94 -6.03
CA GLY A 42 4.67 -8.80 -6.01
C GLY A 42 4.20 -7.69 -5.08
N LEU A 43 4.86 -7.53 -3.92
CA LEU A 43 4.56 -6.45 -2.99
C LEU A 43 5.02 -5.09 -3.51
N GLU A 44 6.19 -5.02 -4.15
CA GLU A 44 6.68 -3.79 -4.81
C GLU A 44 5.74 -3.36 -5.95
N SER A 45 5.29 -4.31 -6.79
CA SER A 45 4.30 -4.01 -7.83
C SER A 45 2.98 -3.50 -7.23
N ARG A 46 2.53 -4.06 -6.10
CA ARG A 46 1.30 -3.63 -5.44
C ARG A 46 1.44 -2.26 -4.80
N LEU A 47 2.59 -1.98 -4.18
CA LEU A 47 2.92 -0.65 -3.64
C LEU A 47 2.86 0.42 -4.74
N GLN A 48 3.48 0.14 -5.89
CA GLN A 48 3.49 1.06 -7.02
C GLN A 48 2.06 1.37 -7.52
N SER A 49 1.21 0.35 -7.66
CA SER A 49 -0.19 0.55 -8.05
C SER A 49 -1.00 1.35 -7.04
N LEU A 50 -0.73 1.18 -5.73
CA LEU A 50 -1.40 1.96 -4.68
C LEU A 50 -0.97 3.43 -4.68
N LEU A 51 0.32 3.69 -4.91
CA LEU A 51 0.85 5.05 -5.05
C LEU A 51 0.29 5.76 -6.28
N GLU A 52 0.16 5.06 -7.41
CA GLU A 52 -0.50 5.58 -8.62
C GLU A 52 -1.99 5.89 -8.36
N ALA A 53 -2.70 5.00 -7.65
CA ALA A 53 -4.10 5.23 -7.29
C ALA A 53 -4.26 6.46 -6.36
N LEU A 54 -3.33 6.65 -5.41
CA LEU A 54 -3.29 7.84 -4.55
C LEU A 54 -3.08 9.12 -5.36
N ASP A 55 -2.13 9.11 -6.30
CA ASP A 55 -1.85 10.26 -7.18
C ASP A 55 -3.07 10.61 -8.06
N HIS A 56 -3.76 9.59 -8.58
CA HIS A 56 -4.99 9.76 -9.35
C HIS A 56 -6.18 10.30 -8.53
N LEU A 57 -6.22 10.06 -7.22
CA LEU A 57 -7.28 10.54 -6.32
C LEU A 57 -7.01 11.94 -5.75
N ALA A 58 -5.78 12.45 -5.86
CA ALA A 58 -5.39 13.78 -5.41
C ALA A 58 -5.81 14.92 -6.39
N VAL A 59 -6.49 14.58 -7.50
CA VAL A 59 -6.98 15.50 -8.55
C VAL A 59 -8.44 15.92 -8.33
#